data_AF-A0A7C9AU76-F1
#
_entry.id   AF-A0A7C9AU76-F1
#
_cell.length_a   1.000
_cell.length_b   1.000
_cell.length_c   1.000
_cell.angle_alpha   90.00
_cell.angle_beta   90.00
_cell.angle_gamma   90.00
#
_symmetry.space_group_name_H-M   'P 1'
#
loop_
_entity.id
_entity.type
_entity.pdbx_description
1 polymer ?
#
loop_
_entity_poly.entity_id
_entity_poly.type
_entity_poly.pdbx_seq_one_letter_code
_entity_poly.pdbx_strand_id
1 'polypeptide(L)'
;MSMASVALSPLHKDSFTIPSFLSGQHGHMTDESILVYLTVAGSVIPIRVLESDSVASVKLRIQSHKGFFVKNQKLVFDGRELARNESPVRDYGVADGTVLHLVLRLSNLQVIAVRTVSGKEFEFHVERSKNVGYLKERIAEKGNGLFDLKHEELICDGEELEDQRLIDEYCKKNDAVIHLLVRKSAKVRAKPIKNDFEVLIVASDQNEKGVKGGDERVNQWEIQPVKPLGALQKQLFRDLILEPLIVNPKIELPLVIRQLIRSTFSGLDRGNQPVRSSEGCGGAYFMLDSAGQEYISVFKPADEEPLAVNNPKGLPQSKDGEGLKKGTKVGEGALREVAAYILDHPKSGPQSLYHAEAGFAGVPPTALVKCLHGGFYHPVGYEGSLKDVKIGSLQMYMKNFGSCEDMGPGSFPVEEVHKISVLDIRLANADRHAGNILVTRDDEGQIILVPIDHGYCLPSNFEDCTFDWLYWPQARQPYSLETVTYIKSLDAEADIRLLKLHGWDIPPPCARLFRISTMLLKKGAERGLTPYTIGSIMCRETLKKESMIELIIREAEEASLPESSETAFLNAVSSVMDRRLDELSS
;
A
#
# COMPACT_ATOMS: atom_id res chain seq x y z
N MET A 1 -48.53 10.64 22.63
CA MET A 1 -49.32 9.95 23.66
C MET A 1 -50.34 9.05 22.96
N SER A 2 -50.12 7.75 22.98
CA SER A 2 -51.11 6.74 22.57
C SER A 2 -50.85 5.52 23.43
N MET A 3 -51.88 5.09 24.17
CA MET A 3 -51.74 4.04 25.18
C MET A 3 -51.68 2.65 24.55
N ALA A 4 -50.82 1.80 25.09
CA ALA A 4 -51.07 0.37 25.17
C ALA A 4 -50.36 -0.16 26.42
N SER A 5 -51.14 -0.79 27.31
CA SER A 5 -50.65 -1.56 28.44
C SER A 5 -50.11 -2.92 27.97
N VAL A 6 -49.26 -3.53 28.78
CA VAL A 6 -49.34 -4.94 29.22
C VAL A 6 -48.14 -5.20 30.14
N ALA A 7 -48.42 -5.77 31.31
CA ALA A 7 -47.44 -6.29 32.25
C ALA A 7 -47.82 -7.74 32.59
N LEU A 8 -46.80 -8.63 32.53
CA LEU A 8 -46.42 -9.66 33.54
C LEU A 8 -47.49 -10.70 33.97
N SER A 9 -47.32 -12.02 34.04
CA SER A 9 -46.19 -12.98 34.10
C SER A 9 -46.74 -14.43 33.82
N PRO A 10 -46.26 -15.56 34.42
CA PRO A 10 -45.27 -16.48 33.85
C PRO A 10 -45.64 -18.01 33.83
N LEU A 11 -44.79 -18.80 33.15
CA LEU A 11 -44.37 -20.22 33.37
C LEU A 11 -45.29 -21.25 34.05
N HIS A 12 -45.62 -22.36 33.35
CA HIS A 12 -45.24 -23.74 33.77
C HIS A 12 -45.41 -24.82 32.67
N LYS A 13 -44.63 -25.90 32.84
CA LYS A 13 -44.39 -27.11 32.02
C LYS A 13 -45.64 -27.95 31.67
N ASP A 14 -45.60 -28.68 30.55
CA ASP A 14 -45.56 -30.15 30.56
C ASP A 14 -45.31 -30.78 29.18
N SER A 15 -44.61 -31.91 29.21
CA SER A 15 -44.09 -32.76 28.15
C SER A 15 -45.05 -33.90 27.79
N PHE A 16 -45.22 -34.25 26.50
CA PHE A 16 -45.52 -35.62 26.05
C PHE A 16 -44.99 -35.87 24.63
N THR A 17 -44.29 -37.00 24.49
CA THR A 17 -43.55 -37.52 23.34
C THR A 17 -44.43 -38.44 22.48
N ILE A 18 -44.29 -38.44 21.14
CA ILE A 18 -44.63 -39.58 20.22
C ILE A 18 -43.65 -39.56 19.01
N PRO A 19 -43.28 -40.73 18.41
CA PRO A 19 -41.89 -41.06 18.10
C PRO A 19 -41.46 -41.09 16.63
N SER A 20 -40.13 -41.16 16.48
CA SER A 20 -39.31 -41.40 15.28
C SER A 20 -39.68 -42.63 14.44
N PHE A 21 -39.55 -42.55 13.10
CA PHE A 21 -38.81 -43.51 12.26
C PHE A 21 -38.60 -43.03 10.80
N LEU A 22 -37.40 -43.35 10.26
CA LEU A 22 -36.93 -43.37 8.86
C LEU A 22 -36.18 -42.16 8.25
N SER A 23 -34.84 -42.22 8.43
CA SER A 23 -33.78 -42.17 7.40
C SER A 23 -33.73 -41.06 6.34
N GLY A 24 -32.70 -40.23 6.45
CA GLY A 24 -32.10 -39.47 5.35
C GLY A 24 -30.85 -38.75 5.85
N GLN A 25 -29.66 -39.29 5.56
CA GLN A 25 -28.39 -38.61 5.80
C GLN A 25 -28.35 -37.32 4.97
N HIS A 26 -28.55 -36.18 5.59
CA HIS A 26 -28.00 -34.89 5.18
C HIS A 26 -27.28 -34.33 6.40
N GLY A 27 -25.95 -34.20 6.30
CA GLY A 27 -25.16 -33.50 7.31
C GLY A 27 -25.69 -32.08 7.42
N HIS A 28 -26.47 -31.82 8.46
CA HIS A 28 -26.94 -30.50 8.81
C HIS A 28 -25.72 -29.69 9.24
N MET A 29 -25.17 -28.88 8.32
CA MET A 29 -24.21 -27.84 8.67
C MET A 29 -24.95 -26.85 9.56
N THR A 30 -24.67 -26.86 10.86
CA THR A 30 -25.22 -25.86 11.77
C THR A 30 -24.52 -24.53 11.47
N ASP A 31 -25.30 -23.55 11.03
CA ASP A 31 -24.84 -22.18 10.81
C ASP A 31 -24.73 -21.50 12.18
N GLU A 32 -23.72 -21.89 12.95
CA GLU A 32 -23.55 -21.42 14.33
C GLU A 32 -23.02 -19.99 14.33
N SER A 33 -23.71 -19.13 15.09
CA SER A 33 -23.25 -17.77 15.32
C SER A 33 -22.04 -17.81 16.25
N ILE A 34 -20.89 -17.41 15.73
CA ILE A 34 -19.65 -17.29 16.48
C ILE A 34 -19.44 -15.85 16.97
N LEU A 35 -18.79 -15.71 18.11
CA LEU A 35 -18.35 -14.45 18.68
C LEU A 35 -16.87 -14.24 18.36
N VAL A 36 -16.57 -13.23 17.58
CA VAL A 36 -15.21 -12.87 17.18
C VAL A 36 -14.82 -11.55 17.86
N TYR A 37 -13.56 -11.42 18.27
CA TYR A 37 -13.02 -10.23 18.91
C TYR A 37 -12.16 -9.42 17.93
N LEU A 38 -12.64 -8.26 17.52
CA LEU A 38 -11.90 -7.33 16.66
C LEU A 38 -10.98 -6.46 17.52
N THR A 39 -9.69 -6.45 17.20
CA THR A 39 -8.72 -5.53 17.80
C THR A 39 -8.44 -4.38 16.84
N VAL A 40 -8.63 -3.14 17.29
CA VAL A 40 -8.38 -1.92 16.52
C VAL A 40 -7.88 -0.82 17.44
N ALA A 41 -6.72 -0.23 17.13
CA ALA A 41 -6.10 0.86 17.90
C ALA A 41 -6.06 0.61 19.44
N GLY A 42 -5.74 -0.63 19.85
CA GLY A 42 -5.68 -1.03 21.26
C GLY A 42 -7.03 -1.33 21.92
N SER A 43 -8.16 -1.14 21.21
CA SER A 43 -9.49 -1.51 21.68
C SER A 43 -9.88 -2.91 21.21
N VAL A 44 -10.58 -3.66 22.06
CA VAL A 44 -11.16 -4.98 21.75
C VAL A 44 -12.67 -4.86 21.62
N ILE A 45 -13.22 -5.32 20.50
CA ILE A 45 -14.63 -5.16 20.15
C ILE A 45 -15.21 -6.54 19.82
N PRO A 46 -16.19 -7.05 20.57
CA PRO A 46 -16.89 -8.27 20.20
C PRO A 46 -17.85 -8.03 19.03
N ILE A 47 -17.84 -8.92 18.03
CA ILE A 47 -18.79 -8.95 16.91
C ILE A 47 -19.34 -10.38 16.74
N ARG A 48 -20.66 -10.51 16.53
CA ARG A 48 -21.27 -11.80 16.19
C ARG A 48 -21.34 -11.96 14.68
N VAL A 49 -20.79 -13.05 14.18
CA VAL A 49 -20.79 -13.46 12.76
C VAL A 49 -21.19 -14.92 12.64
N LEU A 50 -21.61 -15.35 11.46
CA LEU A 50 -21.77 -16.77 11.15
C LEU A 50 -20.43 -17.32 10.67
N GLU A 51 -20.13 -18.59 10.97
CA GLU A 51 -18.95 -19.25 10.38
C GLU A 51 -19.00 -19.26 8.84
N SER A 52 -20.21 -19.28 8.29
CA SER A 52 -20.48 -19.23 6.85
C SER A 52 -20.45 -17.81 6.27
N ASP A 53 -20.46 -16.75 7.09
CA ASP A 53 -20.44 -15.36 6.60
C ASP A 53 -19.19 -15.16 5.74
N SER A 54 -19.36 -14.58 4.55
CA SER A 54 -18.22 -14.20 3.73
C SER A 54 -17.42 -13.08 4.40
N VAL A 55 -16.13 -12.99 4.10
CA VAL A 55 -15.27 -11.89 4.57
C VAL A 55 -15.89 -10.52 4.24
N ALA A 56 -16.48 -10.35 3.07
CA ALA A 56 -17.20 -9.13 2.67
C ALA A 56 -18.39 -8.86 3.60
N SER A 57 -19.18 -9.89 3.92
CA SER A 57 -20.33 -9.81 4.81
C SER A 57 -19.91 -9.38 6.22
N VAL A 58 -18.80 -9.92 6.72
CA VAL A 58 -18.22 -9.53 8.01
C VAL A 58 -17.72 -8.09 7.98
N LYS A 59 -17.02 -7.66 6.91
CA LYS A 59 -16.60 -6.26 6.74
C LYS A 59 -17.80 -5.30 6.68
N LEU A 60 -18.85 -5.65 5.94
CA LEU A 60 -20.09 -4.86 5.89
C LEU A 60 -20.77 -4.78 7.26
N ARG A 61 -20.73 -5.86 8.04
CA ARG A 61 -21.25 -5.88 9.41
C ARG A 61 -20.45 -4.97 10.32
N ILE A 62 -19.12 -4.98 10.21
CA ILE A 62 -18.23 -4.05 10.93
C ILE A 62 -18.53 -2.61 10.55
N GLN A 63 -18.74 -2.32 9.25
CA GLN A 63 -19.15 -0.99 8.80
C GLN A 63 -20.46 -0.56 9.45
N SER A 64 -21.46 -1.45 9.44
CA SER A 64 -22.77 -1.16 10.02
C SER A 64 -22.71 -0.95 11.55
N HIS A 65 -21.80 -1.64 12.25
CA HIS A 65 -21.68 -1.56 13.70
C HIS A 65 -20.73 -0.48 14.21
N LYS A 66 -19.71 -0.11 13.44
CA LYS A 66 -18.61 0.78 13.87
C LYS A 66 -18.36 1.98 12.95
N GLY A 67 -19.04 2.06 11.81
CA GLY A 67 -18.91 3.17 10.86
C GLY A 67 -17.62 3.13 10.03
N PHE A 68 -16.79 2.09 10.15
CA PHE A 68 -15.59 1.94 9.34
C PHE A 68 -15.98 1.45 7.94
N PHE A 69 -15.75 2.24 6.89
CA PHE A 69 -16.08 1.82 5.53
C PHE A 69 -15.33 0.53 5.14
N VAL A 70 -16.00 -0.41 4.45
CA VAL A 70 -15.43 -1.71 4.03
C VAL A 70 -14.08 -1.56 3.32
N LYS A 71 -13.96 -0.56 2.44
CA LYS A 71 -12.71 -0.26 1.72
C LYS A 71 -11.53 0.06 2.64
N ASN A 72 -11.81 0.57 3.83
CA ASN A 72 -10.80 0.93 4.84
C ASN A 72 -10.55 -0.23 5.81
N GLN A 73 -11.17 -1.40 5.65
CA GLN A 73 -11.03 -2.53 6.57
C GLN A 73 -10.15 -3.63 5.99
N LYS A 74 -9.02 -3.87 6.65
CA LYS A 74 -8.20 -5.07 6.49
C LYS A 74 -8.38 -5.94 7.72
N LEU A 75 -8.96 -7.12 7.53
CA LEU A 75 -9.11 -8.12 8.59
C LEU A 75 -7.92 -9.07 8.52
N VAL A 76 -7.23 -9.24 9.63
CA VAL A 76 -6.05 -10.11 9.73
C VAL A 76 -6.27 -11.12 10.85
N PHE A 77 -6.02 -12.39 10.56
CA PHE A 77 -6.05 -13.49 11.51
C PHE A 77 -4.74 -14.26 11.45
N ASP A 78 -4.11 -14.51 12.60
CA ASP A 78 -2.84 -15.26 12.70
C ASP A 78 -1.75 -14.75 11.73
N GLY A 79 -1.65 -13.43 11.60
CA GLY A 79 -0.70 -12.77 10.69
C GLY A 79 -1.09 -12.79 9.20
N ARG A 80 -2.17 -13.48 8.81
CA ARG A 80 -2.67 -13.53 7.43
C ARG A 80 -3.89 -12.63 7.22
N GLU A 81 -3.90 -11.89 6.12
CA GLU A 81 -5.08 -11.11 5.72
C GLU A 81 -6.21 -12.01 5.21
N LEU A 82 -7.42 -11.77 5.68
CA LEU A 82 -8.66 -12.27 5.10
C LEU A 82 -8.92 -11.48 3.81
N ALA A 83 -8.15 -11.79 2.77
CA ALA A 83 -8.12 -11.02 1.53
C ALA A 83 -9.27 -11.39 0.56
N ARG A 84 -9.79 -12.63 0.65
CA ARG A 84 -10.82 -13.15 -0.26
C ARG A 84 -12.20 -12.83 0.26
N ASN A 85 -12.74 -11.72 -0.24
CA ASN A 85 -14.02 -11.17 0.17
C ASN A 85 -15.20 -12.15 0.06
N GLU A 86 -15.19 -13.07 -0.91
CA GLU A 86 -16.26 -14.06 -1.10
C GLU A 86 -16.10 -15.35 -0.27
N SER A 87 -14.92 -15.58 0.31
CA SER A 87 -14.68 -16.79 1.12
C SER A 87 -15.37 -16.66 2.49
N PRO A 88 -16.03 -17.73 2.97
CA PRO A 88 -16.46 -17.84 4.36
C PRO A 88 -15.32 -17.60 5.34
N VAL A 89 -15.59 -16.91 6.46
CA VAL A 89 -14.56 -16.66 7.48
C VAL A 89 -14.00 -17.94 8.11
N ARG A 90 -14.80 -19.02 8.18
CA ARG A 90 -14.32 -20.34 8.64
C ARG A 90 -13.22 -20.93 7.75
N ASP A 91 -13.17 -20.57 6.48
CA ASP A 91 -12.16 -21.08 5.55
C ASP A 91 -10.78 -20.50 5.85
N TYR A 92 -10.75 -19.37 6.57
CA TYR A 92 -9.55 -18.77 7.16
C TYR A 92 -9.20 -19.34 8.54
N GLY A 93 -9.99 -20.27 9.08
CA GLY A 93 -9.82 -20.81 10.42
C GLY A 93 -10.40 -19.93 11.53
N VAL A 94 -11.23 -18.94 11.20
CA VAL A 94 -11.94 -18.12 12.18
C VAL A 94 -13.04 -18.97 12.82
N ALA A 95 -12.99 -19.11 14.14
CA ALA A 95 -13.95 -19.83 14.97
C ALA A 95 -14.43 -18.98 16.16
N ASP A 96 -15.34 -19.51 16.96
CA ASP A 96 -15.79 -18.84 18.21
C ASP A 96 -14.61 -18.48 19.11
N GLY A 97 -14.62 -17.26 19.62
CA GLY A 97 -13.57 -16.70 20.46
C GLY A 97 -12.32 -16.21 19.72
N THR A 98 -12.29 -16.30 18.38
CA THR A 98 -11.14 -15.86 17.58
C THR A 98 -10.90 -14.36 17.71
N VAL A 99 -9.62 -13.97 17.75
CA VAL A 99 -9.20 -12.56 17.72
C VAL A 99 -8.82 -12.18 16.28
N LEU A 100 -9.59 -11.29 15.67
CA LEU A 100 -9.26 -10.66 14.39
C LEU A 100 -8.61 -9.31 14.63
N HIS A 101 -7.50 -9.02 13.95
CA HIS A 101 -6.93 -7.69 13.88
C HIS A 101 -7.62 -6.90 12.78
N LEU A 102 -8.40 -5.90 13.17
CA LEU A 102 -8.96 -4.92 12.24
C LEU A 102 -7.92 -3.82 12.04
N VAL A 103 -7.17 -3.95 10.95
CA VAL A 103 -6.29 -2.89 10.46
C VAL A 103 -7.14 -1.94 9.65
N LEU A 104 -7.36 -0.75 10.19
CA LEU A 104 -7.99 0.32 9.43
C LEU A 104 -6.94 0.92 8.49
N ARG A 105 -7.16 0.78 7.18
CA ARG A 105 -6.40 1.51 6.18
C ARG A 105 -6.85 2.97 6.27
N LEU A 106 -5.97 3.82 6.78
CA LEU A 106 -6.15 5.27 6.84
C LEU A 106 -5.60 5.91 5.56
N SER A 107 -6.06 5.47 4.40
CA SER A 107 -5.68 6.10 3.14
C SER A 107 -6.79 7.04 2.75
N ASN A 108 -6.48 8.33 2.71
CA ASN A 108 -6.98 9.29 1.74
C ASN A 108 -6.54 10.73 2.13
N LEU A 109 -5.25 10.98 2.38
CA LEU A 109 -4.80 12.38 2.54
C LEU A 109 -4.86 13.08 1.18
N GLN A 110 -5.82 13.98 1.00
CA GLN A 110 -5.90 14.92 -0.11
C GLN A 110 -5.24 16.22 0.30
N VAL A 111 -4.53 16.86 -0.63
CA VAL A 111 -4.05 18.23 -0.44
C VAL A 111 -5.16 19.19 -0.82
N ILE A 112 -5.50 20.10 0.11
CA ILE A 112 -6.50 21.13 -0.08
C ILE A 112 -5.82 22.47 0.11
N ALA A 113 -5.94 23.33 -0.89
CA ALA A 113 -5.48 24.71 -0.81
C ALA A 113 -6.61 25.59 -0.28
N VAL A 114 -6.39 26.24 0.87
CA VAL A 114 -7.31 27.21 1.45
C VAL A 114 -6.79 28.60 1.17
N ARG A 115 -7.54 29.37 0.37
CA ARG A 115 -7.21 30.76 0.05
C ARG A 115 -8.10 31.71 0.86
N THR A 116 -7.47 32.61 1.60
CA THR A 116 -8.17 33.65 2.36
C THR A 116 -8.61 34.80 1.43
N VAL A 117 -9.58 35.60 1.87
CA VAL A 117 -9.97 36.86 1.20
C VAL A 117 -8.82 37.88 1.06
N SER A 118 -7.77 37.77 1.89
CA SER A 118 -6.55 38.58 1.77
C SER A 118 -5.56 38.06 0.72
N GLY A 119 -5.90 36.99 0.01
CA GLY A 119 -5.08 36.38 -1.03
C GLY A 119 -3.97 35.45 -0.51
N LYS A 120 -3.95 35.15 0.80
CA LYS A 120 -2.97 34.23 1.38
C LYS A 120 -3.46 32.79 1.22
N GLU A 121 -2.57 31.92 0.77
CA GLU A 121 -2.87 30.52 0.48
C GLU A 121 -2.16 29.60 1.47
N PHE A 122 -2.87 28.57 1.91
CA PHE A 122 -2.41 27.60 2.88
C PHE A 122 -2.78 26.21 2.42
N GLU A 123 -1.79 25.32 2.35
CA GLU A 123 -2.03 23.92 1.99
C GLU A 123 -2.26 23.08 3.24
N PHE A 124 -3.27 22.22 3.17
CA PHE A 124 -3.65 21.28 4.22
C PHE A 124 -3.71 19.88 3.66
N HIS A 125 -3.09 18.92 4.36
CA HIS A 125 -3.23 17.51 4.07
C HIS A 125 -4.36 16.97 4.93
N VAL A 126 -5.45 16.54 4.30
CA VAL A 126 -6.71 16.25 4.98
C VAL A 126 -7.25 14.93 4.48
N GLU A 127 -7.67 14.07 5.41
CA GLU A 127 -8.27 12.77 5.08
C GLU A 127 -9.63 12.98 4.35
N ARG A 128 -9.84 12.42 3.15
CA ARG A 128 -11.08 12.55 2.36
C ARG A 128 -12.33 12.06 3.10
N SER A 129 -12.15 11.15 4.06
CA SER A 129 -13.21 10.61 4.91
C SER A 129 -13.61 11.54 6.07
N LYS A 130 -12.93 12.68 6.24
CA LYS A 130 -13.28 13.68 7.26
C LYS A 130 -14.33 14.62 6.74
N ASN A 131 -15.07 15.18 7.68
CA ASN A 131 -16.09 16.18 7.40
C ASN A 131 -15.47 17.58 7.33
N VAL A 132 -16.22 18.52 6.77
CA VAL A 132 -15.80 19.93 6.65
C VAL A 132 -15.51 20.56 8.02
N GLY A 133 -16.21 20.15 9.08
CA GLY A 133 -15.97 20.61 10.44
C GLY A 133 -14.54 20.33 10.94
N TYR A 134 -14.00 19.16 10.63
CA TYR A 134 -12.62 18.80 10.95
C TYR A 134 -11.59 19.68 10.19
N LEU A 135 -11.86 20.00 8.93
CA LEU A 135 -11.02 20.90 8.14
C LEU A 135 -10.98 22.31 8.74
N LYS A 136 -12.14 22.83 9.18
CA LYS A 136 -12.22 24.11 9.90
C LYS A 136 -11.33 24.12 11.13
N GLU A 137 -11.39 23.07 11.95
CA GLU A 137 -10.56 22.93 13.16
C GLU A 137 -9.05 22.98 12.84
N ARG A 138 -8.62 22.31 11.77
CA ARG A 138 -7.22 22.31 11.31
C ARG A 138 -6.74 23.68 10.79
N ILE A 139 -7.62 24.41 10.11
CA ILE A 139 -7.34 25.79 9.68
C ILE A 139 -7.17 26.70 10.90
N ALA A 140 -8.00 26.52 11.94
CA ALA A 140 -7.90 27.26 13.20
C ALA A 140 -6.55 27.06 13.89
N GLU A 141 -6.13 25.80 14.00
CA GLU A 141 -4.88 25.38 14.64
C GLU A 141 -3.65 25.96 13.91
N LYS A 142 -3.61 25.84 12.57
CA LYS A 142 -2.48 26.32 11.75
C LYS A 142 -2.47 27.84 11.58
N GLY A 143 -3.63 28.48 11.74
CA GLY A 143 -3.81 29.94 11.70
C GLY A 143 -3.43 30.68 12.98
N ASN A 144 -2.88 29.99 13.99
CA ASN A 144 -2.45 30.59 15.27
C ASN A 144 -3.57 31.37 16.00
N GLY A 145 -4.84 30.95 15.83
CA GLY A 145 -5.99 31.59 16.46
C GLY A 145 -6.47 32.89 15.80
N LEU A 146 -6.03 33.22 14.57
CA LEU A 146 -6.57 34.36 13.80
C LEU A 146 -8.03 34.19 13.33
N PHE A 147 -8.53 32.96 13.34
CA PHE A 147 -9.83 32.56 12.79
C PHE A 147 -10.72 32.02 13.92
N ASP A 148 -11.83 32.69 14.21
CA ASP A 148 -12.82 32.26 15.21
C ASP A 148 -14.01 31.66 14.45
N LEU A 149 -13.90 30.36 14.15
CA LEU A 149 -14.71 29.67 13.14
C LEU A 149 -16.18 29.40 13.53
N LYS A 150 -16.70 30.00 14.61
CA LYS A 150 -18.14 29.90 14.93
C LYS A 150 -19.04 30.62 13.91
N HIS A 151 -18.47 31.49 13.07
CA HIS A 151 -19.20 32.30 12.07
C HIS A 151 -18.50 32.37 10.70
N GLU A 152 -17.65 31.40 10.36
CA GLU A 152 -16.84 31.41 9.13
C GLU A 152 -17.41 30.44 8.08
N GLU A 153 -17.53 30.95 6.84
CA GLU A 153 -18.11 30.23 5.69
C GLU A 153 -16.95 29.79 4.77
N LEU A 154 -16.81 28.47 4.58
CA LEU A 154 -15.93 27.90 3.56
C LEU A 154 -16.77 27.71 2.28
N ILE A 155 -16.20 28.09 1.14
CA ILE A 155 -16.87 28.01 -0.17
C ILE A 155 -15.97 27.25 -1.14
N CYS A 156 -16.52 26.24 -1.82
CA CYS A 156 -15.86 25.52 -2.91
C CYS A 156 -16.74 25.58 -4.15
N ASP A 157 -16.19 25.94 -5.31
CA ASP A 157 -16.92 26.05 -6.59
C ASP A 157 -18.23 26.89 -6.52
N GLY A 158 -18.30 27.85 -5.59
CA GLY A 158 -19.46 28.71 -5.38
C GLY A 158 -20.52 28.13 -4.44
N GLU A 159 -20.32 26.93 -3.90
CA GLU A 159 -21.20 26.29 -2.91
C GLU A 159 -20.63 26.42 -1.49
N GLU A 160 -21.49 26.73 -0.52
CA GLU A 160 -21.13 26.79 0.90
C GLU A 160 -20.95 25.38 1.47
N LEU A 161 -19.85 25.15 2.19
CA LEU A 161 -19.51 23.85 2.73
C LEU A 161 -20.18 23.60 4.09
N GLU A 162 -21.05 22.59 4.14
CA GLU A 162 -21.71 22.14 5.36
C GLU A 162 -20.78 21.29 6.25
N ASP A 163 -20.68 21.62 7.55
CA ASP A 163 -19.78 20.99 8.52
C ASP A 163 -19.90 19.47 8.63
N GLN A 164 -21.11 18.93 8.45
CA GLN A 164 -21.42 17.51 8.63
C GLN A 164 -21.16 16.68 7.38
N ARG A 165 -20.99 17.31 6.22
CA ARG A 165 -20.73 16.63 4.95
C ARG A 165 -19.26 16.32 4.78
N LEU A 166 -18.99 15.27 4.01
CA LEU A 166 -17.63 14.82 3.73
C LEU A 166 -16.95 15.79 2.76
N ILE A 167 -15.64 15.95 2.95
CA ILE A 167 -14.82 16.79 2.07
C ILE A 167 -14.83 16.26 0.62
N ASP A 168 -14.87 14.94 0.46
CA ASP A 168 -14.92 14.23 -0.84
C ASP A 168 -16.17 14.54 -1.66
N GLU A 169 -17.26 14.98 -1.01
CA GLU A 169 -18.50 15.35 -1.71
C GLU A 169 -18.34 16.65 -2.50
N TYR A 170 -17.49 17.56 -2.01
CA TYR A 170 -17.23 18.87 -2.63
C TYR A 170 -15.94 18.88 -3.45
N CYS A 171 -14.89 18.19 -3.01
CA CYS A 171 -13.54 18.30 -3.57
C CYS A 171 -13.14 17.03 -4.35
N LYS A 172 -13.75 16.80 -5.52
CA LYS A 172 -13.55 15.57 -6.34
C LYS A 172 -12.19 15.45 -7.03
N LYS A 173 -11.31 16.46 -6.95
CA LYS A 173 -9.97 16.49 -7.57
C LYS A 173 -8.89 16.86 -6.56
N ASN A 174 -7.68 16.32 -6.71
CA ASN A 174 -6.54 16.53 -5.80
C ASN A 174 -6.00 17.97 -5.75
N ASP A 175 -6.52 18.88 -6.58
CA ASP A 175 -6.12 20.29 -6.71
C ASP A 175 -7.27 21.27 -6.36
N ALA A 176 -8.28 20.81 -5.62
CA ALA A 176 -9.41 21.65 -5.23
C ALA A 176 -8.95 22.84 -4.35
N VAL A 177 -9.35 24.05 -4.75
CA VAL A 177 -9.09 25.29 -4.01
C VAL A 177 -10.37 25.69 -3.26
N ILE A 178 -10.30 25.72 -1.93
CA ILE A 178 -11.38 26.17 -1.07
C ILE A 178 -11.13 27.63 -0.68
N HIS A 179 -12.15 28.47 -0.86
CA HIS A 179 -12.12 29.86 -0.46
C HIS A 179 -12.65 30.01 0.98
N LEU A 180 -11.87 30.64 1.87
CA LEU A 180 -12.30 30.99 3.22
C LEU A 180 -12.84 32.43 3.25
N LEU A 181 -14.14 32.58 3.52
CA LEU A 181 -14.81 33.87 3.64
C LEU A 181 -15.11 34.20 5.11
N VAL A 182 -14.48 35.26 5.63
CA VAL A 182 -14.69 35.69 7.02
C VAL A 182 -15.74 36.81 7.08
N ARG A 183 -16.96 36.48 7.52
CA ARG A 183 -17.99 37.48 7.82
C ARG A 183 -17.82 37.99 9.25
N LYS A 184 -17.18 39.15 9.44
CA LYS A 184 -17.22 39.82 10.76
C LYS A 184 -18.62 40.37 11.00
N SER A 185 -19.33 39.83 11.98
CA SER A 185 -20.56 40.45 12.49
C SER A 185 -20.20 41.74 13.22
N ALA A 186 -20.31 42.88 12.54
CA ALA A 186 -20.22 44.17 13.19
C ALA A 186 -21.39 44.31 14.17
N LYS A 187 -21.13 44.35 15.48
CA LYS A 187 -22.11 44.81 16.48
C LYS A 187 -22.27 46.32 16.30
N VAL A 188 -23.11 46.73 15.35
CA VAL A 188 -23.50 48.12 15.15
C VAL A 188 -24.43 48.52 16.28
N ARG A 189 -23.91 49.22 17.31
CA ARG A 189 -24.76 50.00 18.22
C ARG A 189 -25.07 51.33 17.56
N ALA A 190 -26.21 51.41 16.90
CA ALA A 190 -26.73 52.68 16.40
C ALA A 190 -27.20 53.55 17.58
N LYS A 191 -26.64 54.76 17.72
CA LYS A 191 -27.30 55.87 18.42
C LYS A 191 -27.99 56.72 17.35
N PRO A 192 -29.30 56.96 17.43
CA PRO A 192 -29.99 57.73 16.39
C PRO A 192 -29.59 59.20 16.51
N ILE A 193 -28.97 59.74 15.48
CA ILE A 193 -28.82 61.18 15.24
C ILE A 193 -29.28 61.43 13.80
N LYS A 194 -30.08 62.47 13.60
CA LYS A 194 -30.75 62.79 12.32
C LYS A 194 -29.76 62.84 11.15
N ASN A 195 -30.08 62.06 10.12
CA ASN A 195 -29.61 62.14 8.73
C ASN A 195 -28.10 62.30 8.52
N ASP A 196 -27.31 61.34 9.02
CA ASP A 196 -26.16 60.69 8.34
C ASP A 196 -25.46 59.75 9.34
N PHE A 197 -25.07 58.55 8.92
CA PHE A 197 -24.24 57.63 9.73
C PHE A 197 -22.87 57.46 9.06
N GLU A 198 -21.82 58.02 9.67
CA GLU A 198 -20.43 57.61 9.43
C GLU A 198 -20.14 56.28 10.14
N VAL A 199 -19.48 55.33 9.45
CA VAL A 199 -18.95 54.10 10.04
C VAL A 199 -17.43 54.12 9.93
N LEU A 200 -16.76 54.40 11.05
CA LEU A 200 -15.32 54.24 11.23
C LEU A 200 -14.99 52.78 11.58
N ILE A 201 -14.17 52.12 10.76
CA ILE A 201 -13.59 50.82 11.08
C ILE A 201 -12.12 51.05 11.47
N VAL A 202 -11.82 50.96 12.76
CA VAL A 202 -10.45 50.96 13.28
C VAL A 202 -9.93 49.52 13.23
N ALA A 203 -8.90 49.28 12.42
CA ALA A 203 -8.11 48.07 12.48
C ALA A 203 -7.13 48.18 13.66
N SER A 204 -7.19 47.25 14.61
CA SER A 204 -6.20 47.13 15.68
C SER A 204 -4.98 46.36 15.15
N ASP A 205 -3.93 47.09 14.79
CA ASP A 205 -2.57 46.56 14.74
C ASP A 205 -2.09 46.26 16.16
N GLN A 206 -1.61 45.05 16.40
CA GLN A 206 -0.84 44.72 17.59
C GLN A 206 0.47 44.07 17.18
N ASN A 207 1.52 44.88 17.08
CA ASN A 207 2.86 44.43 17.44
C ASN A 207 3.74 45.64 17.80
N GLU A 208 3.71 46.05 19.06
CA GLU A 208 4.79 46.82 19.68
C GLU A 208 4.66 46.74 21.21
N LYS A 209 5.57 46.00 21.86
CA LYS A 209 5.89 46.18 23.28
C LYS A 209 7.30 46.72 23.38
N GLY A 210 7.39 48.04 23.60
CA GLY A 210 8.60 48.71 24.01
C GLY A 210 8.90 48.49 25.49
N VAL A 211 10.19 48.47 25.81
CA VAL A 211 10.73 48.70 27.15
C VAL A 211 11.72 49.87 27.03
N LYS A 212 11.46 50.98 27.72
CA LYS A 212 12.44 52.06 28.01
C LYS A 212 13.16 51.66 29.31
N GLY A 213 14.49 51.60 29.40
CA GLY A 213 15.48 52.71 29.39
C GLY A 213 15.79 53.09 30.86
N GLY A 214 17.01 53.26 31.37
CA GLY A 214 18.40 53.09 30.93
C GLY A 214 19.31 53.33 32.15
N ASP A 215 20.59 52.96 32.09
CA ASP A 215 21.66 53.70 32.82
C ASP A 215 23.04 53.39 32.21
N GLU A 216 23.85 54.43 32.09
CA GLU A 216 25.18 54.44 31.49
C GLU A 216 26.24 54.00 32.50
N ARG A 217 27.11 53.04 32.14
CA ARG A 217 28.52 53.05 32.59
C ARG A 217 29.46 52.49 31.53
N VAL A 218 30.42 53.34 31.17
CA VAL A 218 31.58 53.11 30.31
C VAL A 218 32.63 52.25 31.02
N ASN A 219 33.31 51.38 30.26
CA ASN A 219 34.69 50.85 30.36
C ASN A 219 34.70 49.45 29.72
N GLN A 220 35.68 48.96 28.96
CA GLN A 220 36.91 49.44 28.35
C GLN A 220 37.38 48.26 27.46
N TRP A 221 38.04 48.55 26.34
CA TRP A 221 38.55 47.55 25.39
C TRP A 221 39.55 46.56 25.98
N GLU A 222 39.41 45.28 25.66
CA GLU A 222 40.53 44.35 25.50
C GLU A 222 40.27 43.35 24.36
N ILE A 223 41.15 43.39 23.35
CA ILE A 223 41.31 42.45 22.24
C ILE A 223 42.54 41.60 22.57
N GLN A 224 42.44 40.26 22.59
CA GLN A 224 43.56 39.31 22.46
C GLN A 224 43.05 37.91 22.05
N PRO A 225 43.87 37.00 21.48
CA PRO A 225 44.48 37.08 20.16
C PRO A 225 44.17 35.82 19.30
N VAL A 226 44.18 36.00 17.98
CA VAL A 226 44.17 34.91 16.99
C VAL A 226 45.47 34.09 17.11
N LYS A 227 45.35 32.76 17.19
CA LYS A 227 46.45 31.79 17.04
C LYS A 227 45.99 30.60 16.16
N PRO A 228 46.92 29.93 15.47
CA PRO A 228 46.94 29.89 14.01
C PRO A 228 46.30 28.65 13.36
N LEU A 229 45.94 28.81 12.08
CA LEU A 229 45.66 27.75 11.12
C LEU A 229 46.71 26.63 11.20
N GLY A 230 46.27 25.41 11.55
CA GLY A 230 47.09 24.21 11.41
C GLY A 230 46.64 23.10 12.36
N ALA A 231 46.12 22.01 11.77
CA ALA A 231 45.79 20.73 12.40
C ALA A 231 44.48 20.64 13.20
N LEU A 232 43.36 20.63 12.47
CA LEU A 232 42.24 19.74 12.80
C LEU A 232 41.51 19.34 11.51
N GLN A 233 42.23 18.58 10.68
CA GLN A 233 41.61 17.51 9.89
C GLN A 233 41.03 16.48 10.87
N LYS A 234 39.91 16.83 11.53
CA LYS A 234 38.97 15.84 12.06
C LYS A 234 38.06 15.49 10.89
N GLN A 235 38.51 14.52 10.11
CA GLN A 235 37.69 13.42 9.59
C GLN A 235 36.18 13.74 9.57
N LEU A 236 35.73 14.44 8.52
CA LEU A 236 34.31 14.56 8.17
C LEU A 236 33.83 13.13 7.88
N PHE A 237 33.23 12.48 8.88
CA PHE A 237 32.37 11.33 8.63
C PHE A 237 31.27 11.82 7.68
N ARG A 238 31.08 11.15 6.55
CA ARG A 238 29.92 11.42 5.69
C ARG A 238 28.70 10.90 6.45
N ASP A 239 27.93 11.80 7.07
CA ASP A 239 26.68 11.47 7.77
C ASP A 239 25.57 10.96 6.84
N LEU A 240 25.84 10.90 5.53
CA LEU A 240 24.95 10.48 4.47
C LEU A 240 25.66 9.55 3.48
N ILE A 241 25.05 8.40 3.21
CA ILE A 241 25.42 7.49 2.13
C ILE A 241 24.14 7.18 1.37
N LEU A 242 24.18 7.24 0.03
CA LEU A 242 23.18 6.62 -0.83
C LEU A 242 23.89 6.12 -2.09
N GLU A 243 24.16 4.82 -2.14
CA GLU A 243 24.95 4.21 -3.19
C GLU A 243 24.26 2.96 -3.72
N PRO A 244 24.29 2.70 -5.05
CA PRO A 244 23.77 1.46 -5.59
C PRO A 244 24.57 0.27 -5.11
N LEU A 245 23.89 -0.82 -4.78
CA LEU A 245 24.52 -2.09 -4.43
C LEU A 245 24.71 -2.94 -5.69
N ILE A 246 25.82 -2.73 -6.39
CA ILE A 246 26.17 -3.47 -7.60
C ILE A 246 27.04 -4.67 -7.22
N VAL A 247 26.50 -5.88 -7.36
CA VAL A 247 27.25 -7.13 -7.09
C VAL A 247 28.23 -7.44 -8.21
N ASN A 248 27.82 -7.24 -9.47
CA ASN A 248 28.66 -7.46 -10.64
C ASN A 248 29.16 -6.12 -11.20
N PRO A 249 30.45 -5.77 -11.04
CA PRO A 249 30.98 -4.47 -11.44
C PRO A 249 30.97 -4.23 -12.96
N LYS A 250 30.70 -5.27 -13.77
CA LYS A 250 30.54 -5.14 -15.22
C LYS A 250 29.17 -4.59 -15.62
N ILE A 251 28.21 -4.55 -14.70
CA ILE A 251 26.89 -4.00 -14.99
C ILE A 251 26.94 -2.49 -14.92
N GLU A 252 26.52 -1.87 -16.02
CA GLU A 252 26.19 -0.47 -16.04
C GLU A 252 24.72 -0.26 -15.66
N LEU A 253 24.48 0.60 -14.65
CA LEU A 253 23.11 0.97 -14.29
C LEU A 253 22.45 1.78 -15.41
N PRO A 254 21.18 1.52 -15.75
CA PRO A 254 20.42 2.35 -16.67
C PRO A 254 20.40 3.82 -16.24
N LEU A 255 20.34 4.74 -17.21
CA LEU A 255 20.35 6.19 -16.94
C LEU A 255 19.23 6.62 -15.98
N VAL A 256 18.03 6.05 -16.11
CA VAL A 256 16.89 6.32 -15.25
C VAL A 256 17.16 5.96 -13.78
N ILE A 257 17.85 4.85 -13.52
CA ILE A 257 18.25 4.42 -12.17
C ILE A 257 19.34 5.33 -11.62
N ARG A 258 20.34 5.71 -12.44
CA ARG A 258 21.38 6.66 -12.02
C ARG A 258 20.79 8.02 -11.66
N GLN A 259 19.82 8.50 -12.43
CA GLN A 259 19.11 9.76 -12.16
C GLN A 259 18.27 9.66 -10.89
N LEU A 260 17.51 8.58 -10.71
CA LEU A 260 16.75 8.30 -9.48
C LEU A 260 17.64 8.43 -8.24
N ILE A 261 18.74 7.68 -8.19
CA ILE A 261 19.67 7.68 -7.04
C ILE A 261 20.28 9.07 -6.82
N ARG A 262 20.68 9.78 -7.89
CA ARG A 262 21.26 11.13 -7.78
C ARG A 262 20.26 12.14 -7.25
N SER A 263 19.02 12.12 -7.73
CA SER A 263 17.96 13.00 -7.26
C SER A 263 17.65 12.72 -5.79
N THR A 264 17.57 11.45 -5.40
CA THR A 264 17.34 11.05 -3.99
C THR A 264 18.48 11.49 -3.09
N PHE A 265 19.73 11.31 -3.53
CA PHE A 265 20.89 11.81 -2.78
C PHE A 265 20.83 13.33 -2.62
N SER A 266 20.50 14.07 -3.69
CA SER A 266 20.41 15.53 -3.62
C SER A 266 19.33 16.03 -2.66
N GLY A 267 18.22 15.32 -2.51
CA GLY A 267 17.19 15.64 -1.52
C GLY A 267 17.72 15.48 -0.09
N LEU A 268 18.36 14.33 0.19
CA LEU A 268 18.95 14.04 1.49
C LEU A 268 20.09 15.01 1.85
N ASP A 269 20.97 15.31 0.90
CA ASP A 269 22.13 16.21 1.09
C ASP A 269 21.70 17.66 1.37
N ARG A 270 20.52 18.06 0.89
CA ARG A 270 19.88 19.34 1.23
C ARG A 270 19.24 19.36 2.63
N GLY A 271 19.26 18.24 3.35
CA GLY A 271 18.70 18.09 4.70
C GLY A 271 17.23 17.66 4.73
N ASN A 272 16.62 17.35 3.59
CA ASN A 272 15.23 16.90 3.54
C ASN A 272 15.13 15.50 4.16
N GLN A 273 14.30 15.37 5.19
CA GLN A 273 14.18 14.13 5.94
C GLN A 273 13.32 13.10 5.19
N PRO A 274 13.68 11.80 5.22
CA PRO A 274 12.80 10.72 4.80
C PRO A 274 11.47 10.77 5.56
N VAL A 275 10.36 10.68 4.85
CA VAL A 275 9.01 10.68 5.44
C VAL A 275 8.52 9.24 5.55
N ARG A 276 8.48 8.71 6.77
CA ARG A 276 8.01 7.33 7.02
C ARG A 276 6.52 7.20 6.75
N SER A 277 6.14 6.19 5.98
CA SER A 277 4.73 5.86 5.73
C SER A 277 4.03 5.38 7.01
N SER A 278 2.83 5.91 7.26
CA SER A 278 1.93 5.42 8.29
C SER A 278 1.31 4.07 7.94
N GLU A 279 1.24 3.75 6.64
CA GLU A 279 0.62 2.55 6.10
C GLU A 279 1.62 1.39 5.95
N GLY A 280 1.09 0.19 5.67
CA GLY A 280 1.88 -1.04 5.51
C GLY A 280 2.36 -1.67 6.83
N CYS A 281 2.95 -2.86 6.71
CA CYS A 281 3.41 -3.67 7.84
C CYS A 281 4.91 -3.51 8.16
N GLY A 282 5.67 -2.81 7.30
CA GLY A 282 7.12 -2.62 7.42
C GLY A 282 7.53 -1.15 7.38
N GLY A 283 8.85 -0.92 7.31
CA GLY A 283 9.43 0.40 7.05
C GLY A 283 9.38 0.76 5.58
N ALA A 284 8.67 1.83 5.25
CA ALA A 284 8.69 2.46 3.93
C ALA A 284 8.84 3.97 4.09
N TYR A 285 9.73 4.58 3.31
CA TYR A 285 10.12 5.98 3.45
C TYR A 285 10.00 6.70 2.12
N PHE A 286 9.16 7.73 2.06
CA PHE A 286 9.11 8.64 0.93
C PHE A 286 10.29 9.61 1.02
N MET A 287 11.03 9.72 -0.08
CA MET A 287 12.18 10.58 -0.20
C MET A 287 11.80 11.79 -1.03
N LEU A 288 12.15 12.98 -0.53
CA LEU A 288 11.84 14.24 -1.16
C LEU A 288 12.92 14.65 -2.16
N ASP A 289 12.54 15.45 -3.14
CA ASP A 289 13.44 16.13 -4.06
C ASP A 289 14.34 17.16 -3.34
N SER A 290 15.20 17.85 -4.08
CA SER A 290 16.09 18.86 -3.52
C SER A 290 15.37 20.10 -2.97
N ALA A 291 14.17 20.42 -3.48
CA ALA A 291 13.36 21.54 -2.99
C ALA A 291 12.52 21.17 -1.75
N GLY A 292 12.36 19.87 -1.47
CA GLY A 292 11.52 19.39 -0.37
C GLY A 292 10.03 19.45 -0.69
N GLN A 293 9.66 19.53 -1.97
CA GLN A 293 8.30 19.76 -2.44
C GLN A 293 7.64 18.51 -3.00
N GLU A 294 8.39 17.65 -3.67
CA GLU A 294 7.85 16.47 -4.34
C GLU A 294 8.52 15.19 -3.86
N TYR A 295 7.74 14.10 -3.81
CA TYR A 295 8.29 12.76 -3.59
C TYR A 295 8.90 12.23 -4.89
N ILE A 296 10.13 11.71 -4.79
CA ILE A 296 10.89 11.22 -5.93
C ILE A 296 11.14 9.72 -5.88
N SER A 297 11.17 9.14 -4.69
CA SER A 297 11.42 7.72 -4.51
C SER A 297 10.86 7.20 -3.20
N VAL A 298 10.60 5.90 -3.13
CA VAL A 298 10.26 5.17 -1.91
C VAL A 298 11.40 4.22 -1.58
N PHE A 299 11.95 4.33 -0.37
CA PHE A 299 12.97 3.43 0.16
C PHE A 299 12.36 2.46 1.16
N LYS A 300 12.59 1.15 0.98
CA LYS A 300 12.13 0.08 1.88
C LYS A 300 13.33 -0.70 2.43
N PRO A 301 13.78 -0.43 3.68
CA PRO A 301 14.89 -1.14 4.30
C PRO A 301 14.55 -2.61 4.60
N ALA A 302 15.45 -3.52 4.25
CA ALA A 302 15.29 -4.95 4.46
C ALA A 302 15.21 -5.34 5.95
N ASP A 303 15.92 -4.63 6.82
CA ASP A 303 15.90 -4.85 8.27
C ASP A 303 14.64 -4.32 8.96
N GLU A 304 13.82 -3.56 8.23
CA GLU A 304 12.54 -3.00 8.69
C GLU A 304 11.32 -3.69 8.06
N GLU A 305 11.52 -4.75 7.29
CA GLU A 305 10.44 -5.57 6.71
C GLU A 305 9.52 -6.16 7.80
N PRO A 306 8.31 -6.61 7.45
CA PRO A 306 7.47 -7.36 8.38
C PRO A 306 8.23 -8.56 8.96
N LEU A 307 8.16 -8.71 10.29
CA LEU A 307 8.87 -9.74 11.07
C LEU A 307 10.42 -9.62 11.09
N ALA A 308 10.98 -8.54 10.54
CA ALA A 308 12.41 -8.24 10.63
C ALA A 308 12.81 -7.69 11.99
N VAL A 309 14.11 -7.76 12.29
CA VAL A 309 14.69 -7.40 13.60
C VAL A 309 14.40 -5.95 14.01
N ASN A 310 14.37 -5.03 13.05
CA ASN A 310 14.14 -3.61 13.29
C ASN A 310 12.78 -3.15 12.76
N ASN A 311 11.77 -4.02 12.75
CA ASN A 311 10.44 -3.65 12.27
C ASN A 311 9.86 -2.44 13.06
N PRO A 312 9.56 -1.30 12.42
CA PRO A 312 9.11 -0.09 13.11
C PRO A 312 7.64 -0.14 13.57
N LYS A 313 6.89 -1.18 13.20
CA LYS A 313 5.47 -1.36 13.51
C LYS A 313 5.24 -2.30 14.69
N GLY A 314 6.30 -2.81 15.31
CA GLY A 314 6.23 -3.63 16.52
C GLY A 314 5.76 -5.07 16.27
N LEU A 315 5.87 -5.57 15.04
CA LEU A 315 5.61 -6.98 14.75
C LEU A 315 6.68 -7.87 15.39
N PRO A 316 6.32 -9.07 15.88
CA PRO A 316 7.29 -10.00 16.46
C PRO A 316 8.29 -10.47 15.40
N GLN A 317 9.55 -10.65 15.79
CA GLN A 317 10.57 -11.18 14.91
C GLN A 317 10.24 -12.63 14.50
N SER A 318 10.47 -12.97 13.24
CA SER A 318 10.30 -14.34 12.74
C SER A 318 11.26 -15.31 13.46
N LYS A 319 10.76 -16.49 13.84
CA LYS A 319 11.52 -17.51 14.58
C LYS A 319 12.28 -18.47 13.66
N ASP A 320 11.73 -18.74 12.48
CA ASP A 320 12.23 -19.67 11.47
C ASP A 320 12.75 -18.94 10.21
N GLY A 321 12.65 -17.61 10.18
CA GLY A 321 13.07 -16.77 9.06
C GLY A 321 12.03 -16.68 7.95
N GLU A 322 10.86 -17.32 8.09
CA GLU A 322 9.76 -17.19 7.16
C GLU A 322 9.13 -15.78 7.26
N GLY A 323 8.82 -15.20 6.10
CA GLY A 323 8.15 -13.91 5.98
C GLY A 323 6.66 -13.99 6.25
N LEU A 324 5.95 -12.89 5.97
CA LEU A 324 4.50 -12.82 6.17
C LEU A 324 3.71 -13.75 5.22
N LYS A 325 4.30 -14.08 4.07
CA LYS A 325 3.74 -14.98 3.06
C LYS A 325 4.53 -16.28 3.00
N LYS A 326 3.84 -17.40 2.93
CA LYS A 326 4.45 -18.73 2.85
C LYS A 326 5.38 -18.82 1.65
N GLY A 327 6.55 -19.41 1.89
CA GLY A 327 7.60 -19.54 0.87
C GLY A 327 8.38 -18.25 0.58
N THR A 328 8.18 -17.18 1.36
CA THR A 328 9.04 -15.99 1.35
C THR A 328 9.89 -15.92 2.62
N LYS A 329 11.03 -15.23 2.58
CA LYS A 329 11.91 -15.05 3.74
C LYS A 329 11.99 -13.58 4.14
N VAL A 330 12.12 -13.33 5.43
CA VAL A 330 12.33 -12.00 5.99
C VAL A 330 13.67 -11.42 5.50
N GLY A 331 13.66 -10.16 5.06
CA GLY A 331 14.85 -9.44 4.58
C GLY A 331 15.18 -9.68 3.11
N GLU A 332 14.37 -10.47 2.39
CA GLU A 332 14.53 -10.70 0.95
C GLU A 332 13.56 -9.87 0.09
N GLY A 333 12.64 -9.10 0.68
CA GLY A 333 11.65 -8.32 -0.04
C GLY A 333 12.28 -7.30 -0.99
N ALA A 334 13.33 -6.62 -0.54
CA ALA A 334 14.07 -5.66 -1.37
C ALA A 334 14.64 -6.28 -2.67
N LEU A 335 15.11 -7.53 -2.63
CA LEU A 335 15.61 -8.24 -3.82
C LEU A 335 14.48 -8.56 -4.79
N ARG A 336 13.31 -8.91 -4.27
CA ARG A 336 12.11 -9.26 -5.06
C ARG A 336 11.52 -8.04 -5.77
N GLU A 337 11.52 -6.89 -5.11
CA GLU A 337 11.16 -5.60 -5.72
C GLU A 337 12.05 -5.26 -6.92
N VAL A 338 13.37 -5.42 -6.75
CA VAL A 338 14.35 -5.18 -7.83
C VAL A 338 14.19 -6.21 -8.94
N ALA A 339 13.95 -7.47 -8.59
CA ALA A 339 13.70 -8.52 -9.57
C ALA A 339 12.44 -8.26 -10.40
N ALA A 340 11.35 -7.80 -9.79
CA ALA A 340 10.13 -7.47 -10.51
C ALA A 340 10.36 -6.38 -11.57
N TYR A 341 11.16 -5.35 -11.26
CA TYR A 341 11.55 -4.33 -12.23
C TYR A 341 12.43 -4.90 -13.36
N ILE A 342 13.43 -5.72 -13.03
CA ILE A 342 14.32 -6.34 -14.04
C ILE A 342 13.57 -7.29 -14.97
N LEU A 343 12.57 -8.00 -14.45
CA LEU A 343 11.80 -9.01 -15.17
C LEU A 343 10.58 -8.45 -15.92
N ASP A 344 10.26 -7.17 -15.71
CA ASP A 344 9.24 -6.45 -16.46
C ASP A 344 9.84 -5.93 -17.78
N HIS A 345 10.03 -6.84 -18.72
CA HIS A 345 10.66 -6.52 -20.00
C HIS A 345 9.77 -5.60 -20.86
N PRO A 346 10.36 -4.63 -21.58
CA PRO A 346 9.66 -3.94 -22.66
C PRO A 346 9.18 -4.90 -23.76
N LYS A 347 8.19 -4.47 -24.55
CA LYS A 347 7.70 -5.24 -25.71
C LYS A 347 8.79 -5.50 -26.75
N SER A 348 9.76 -4.61 -26.87
CA SER A 348 10.92 -4.75 -27.76
C SER A 348 11.95 -5.81 -27.31
N GLY A 349 11.78 -6.38 -26.12
CA GLY A 349 12.75 -7.26 -25.47
C GLY A 349 13.54 -6.56 -24.35
N PRO A 350 14.54 -7.23 -23.76
CA PRO A 350 15.23 -6.77 -22.55
C PRO A 350 15.80 -5.35 -22.65
N GLN A 351 15.70 -4.60 -21.55
CA GLN A 351 15.94 -3.17 -21.51
C GLN A 351 17.36 -2.78 -21.99
N SER A 352 17.45 -1.79 -22.87
CA SER A 352 18.72 -1.21 -23.35
C SER A 352 19.28 -0.20 -22.33
N LEU A 353 20.61 -0.07 -22.28
CA LEU A 353 21.30 0.88 -21.40
C LEU A 353 20.98 2.36 -21.68
N TYR A 354 20.59 2.68 -22.92
CA TYR A 354 20.46 4.07 -23.41
C TYR A 354 19.02 4.52 -23.66
N HIS A 355 18.10 3.58 -23.93
CA HIS A 355 16.68 3.85 -24.11
C HIS A 355 15.89 3.07 -23.07
N ALA A 356 15.44 3.77 -22.03
CA ALA A 356 14.54 3.23 -21.03
C ALA A 356 13.12 3.21 -21.60
N GLU A 357 12.82 2.19 -22.39
CA GLU A 357 11.43 1.84 -22.66
C GLU A 357 10.80 1.32 -21.36
N ALA A 358 9.53 1.67 -21.13
CA ALA A 358 8.78 1.16 -19.99
C ALA A 358 8.63 -0.35 -20.11
N GLY A 359 8.68 -1.04 -18.97
CA GLY A 359 8.35 -2.46 -18.92
C GLY A 359 6.92 -2.70 -19.36
N PHE A 360 6.62 -3.93 -19.80
CA PHE A 360 5.30 -4.30 -20.29
C PHE A 360 4.18 -4.01 -19.28
N ALA A 361 4.41 -4.35 -18.01
CA ALA A 361 3.49 -4.10 -16.91
C ALA A 361 3.63 -2.70 -16.30
N GLY A 362 4.77 -2.06 -16.49
CA GLY A 362 5.03 -0.70 -16.01
C GLY A 362 5.52 -0.67 -14.57
N VAL A 363 6.30 -1.66 -14.12
CA VAL A 363 6.94 -1.63 -12.80
C VAL A 363 7.88 -0.42 -12.74
N PRO A 364 7.75 0.47 -11.73
CA PRO A 364 8.60 1.65 -11.66
C PRO A 364 10.08 1.30 -11.50
N PRO A 365 11.00 2.14 -12.02
CA PRO A 365 12.44 1.95 -11.86
C PRO A 365 12.82 1.67 -10.40
N THR A 366 13.41 0.50 -10.16
CA THR A 366 13.73 0.01 -8.82
C THR A 366 15.17 -0.49 -8.74
N ALA A 367 15.91 -0.06 -7.72
CA ALA A 367 17.30 -0.46 -7.52
C ALA A 367 17.57 -0.88 -6.06
N LEU A 368 18.53 -1.79 -5.89
CA LEU A 368 19.06 -2.12 -4.58
C LEU A 368 20.09 -1.08 -4.17
N VAL A 369 19.94 -0.47 -2.99
CA VAL A 369 20.84 0.59 -2.52
C VAL A 369 21.26 0.36 -1.07
N LYS A 370 22.42 0.93 -0.72
CA LYS A 370 22.87 1.16 0.65
C LYS A 370 22.57 2.60 1.02
N CYS A 371 21.89 2.82 2.13
CA CYS A 371 21.57 4.16 2.62
C CYS A 371 21.98 4.32 4.09
N LEU A 372 22.76 5.37 4.39
CA LEU A 372 23.04 5.82 5.76
C LEU A 372 22.32 7.15 5.96
N HIS A 373 21.36 7.19 6.89
CA HIS A 373 20.68 8.42 7.26
C HIS A 373 20.01 8.29 8.63
N GLY A 374 20.04 9.37 9.42
CA GLY A 374 19.47 9.39 10.78
C GLY A 374 17.94 9.40 10.83
N GLY A 375 17.27 9.74 9.71
CA GLY A 375 15.82 9.78 9.60
C GLY A 375 15.12 8.41 9.48
N PHE A 376 15.87 7.31 9.39
CA PHE A 376 15.32 5.95 9.41
C PHE A 376 15.12 5.43 10.83
N TYR A 377 14.45 4.29 10.98
CA TYR A 377 14.21 3.70 12.29
C TYR A 377 15.44 2.96 12.82
N HIS A 378 15.99 3.46 13.92
CA HIS A 378 17.17 2.91 14.60
C HIS A 378 16.85 2.64 16.08
N PRO A 379 16.45 1.41 16.45
CA PRO A 379 15.96 1.12 17.82
C PRO A 379 17.04 1.27 18.89
N VAL A 380 18.32 1.11 18.54
CA VAL A 380 19.47 1.21 19.46
C VAL A 380 20.07 2.63 19.46
N GLY A 381 19.43 3.59 18.76
CA GLY A 381 19.97 4.93 18.52
C GLY A 381 20.81 5.00 17.25
N TYR A 382 21.11 6.22 16.80
CA TYR A 382 21.86 6.50 15.56
C TYR A 382 23.20 7.15 15.88
N GLU A 383 24.30 6.54 15.42
CA GLU A 383 25.66 7.04 15.63
C GLU A 383 26.31 7.56 14.34
N GLY A 384 25.64 7.45 13.19
CA GLY A 384 26.20 7.83 11.89
C GLY A 384 27.35 6.92 11.45
N SER A 385 27.35 5.67 11.89
CA SER A 385 28.42 4.71 11.63
C SER A 385 28.00 3.65 10.61
N LEU A 386 28.96 2.83 10.16
CA LEU A 386 28.68 1.75 9.19
C LEU A 386 27.65 0.71 9.68
N LYS A 387 27.41 0.62 10.99
CA LYS A 387 26.37 -0.26 11.57
C LYS A 387 24.94 0.25 11.34
N ASP A 388 24.82 1.55 11.07
CA ASP A 388 23.54 2.25 10.85
C ASP A 388 23.17 2.28 9.35
N VAL A 389 24.01 1.69 8.48
CA VAL A 389 23.74 1.58 7.05
C VAL A 389 22.64 0.56 6.84
N LYS A 390 21.57 0.99 6.17
CA LYS A 390 20.46 0.14 5.76
C LYS A 390 20.59 -0.27 4.30
N ILE A 391 20.25 -1.52 4.01
CA ILE A 391 20.15 -2.05 2.64
C ILE A 391 18.67 -2.20 2.33
N GLY A 392 18.23 -1.76 1.16
CA GLY A 392 16.82 -1.81 0.79
C GLY A 392 16.58 -1.52 -0.68
N SER A 393 15.32 -1.68 -1.10
CA SER A 393 14.89 -1.28 -2.44
C SER A 393 14.60 0.22 -2.46
N LEU A 394 15.08 0.90 -3.50
CA LEU A 394 14.75 2.27 -3.85
C LEU A 394 13.96 2.26 -5.15
N GLN A 395 12.66 2.50 -5.05
CA GLN A 395 11.74 2.53 -6.17
C GLN A 395 11.36 3.98 -6.50
N MET A 396 11.27 4.30 -7.79
CA MET A 396 10.79 5.61 -8.25
C MET A 396 9.37 5.86 -7.75
N TYR A 397 9.13 7.05 -7.20
CA TYR A 397 7.79 7.47 -6.83
C TYR A 397 7.02 7.85 -8.09
N MET A 398 5.81 7.31 -8.23
CA MET A 398 4.94 7.60 -9.37
C MET A 398 3.81 8.53 -8.93
N LYS A 399 3.72 9.70 -9.54
CA LYS A 399 2.59 10.62 -9.33
C LYS A 399 1.29 9.91 -9.73
N ASN A 400 0.33 9.87 -8.81
CA ASN A 400 -0.87 9.06 -8.95
C ASN A 400 -2.10 9.78 -8.36
N PHE A 401 -3.28 9.26 -8.67
CA PHE A 401 -4.57 9.79 -8.18
C PHE A 401 -5.17 8.97 -7.02
N GLY A 402 -4.45 7.93 -6.58
CA GLY A 402 -4.91 6.91 -5.63
C GLY A 402 -4.53 5.51 -6.12
N SER A 403 -4.93 4.50 -5.36
CA SER A 403 -4.81 3.10 -5.78
C SER A 403 -6.09 2.61 -6.44
N CYS A 404 -6.06 1.41 -7.03
CA CYS A 404 -7.26 0.78 -7.57
C CYS A 404 -8.30 0.48 -6.48
N GLU A 405 -7.95 0.50 -5.19
CA GLU A 405 -8.92 0.25 -4.10
C GLU A 405 -9.92 1.40 -3.91
N ASP A 406 -9.57 2.60 -4.37
CA ASP A 406 -10.43 3.78 -4.34
C ASP A 406 -11.40 3.85 -5.53
N MET A 407 -11.28 2.93 -6.50
CA MET A 407 -12.04 2.95 -7.75
C MET A 407 -12.77 1.63 -8.00
N GLY A 408 -13.90 1.69 -8.72
CA GLY A 408 -14.60 0.49 -9.16
C GLY A 408 -13.84 -0.23 -10.28
N PRO A 409 -13.61 -1.56 -10.19
CA PRO A 409 -12.76 -2.27 -11.14
C PRO A 409 -13.28 -2.24 -12.58
N GLY A 410 -14.59 -2.05 -12.78
CA GLY A 410 -15.18 -1.91 -14.12
C GLY A 410 -14.71 -0.68 -14.91
N SER A 411 -14.05 0.28 -14.26
CA SER A 411 -13.52 1.48 -14.93
C SER A 411 -12.13 1.30 -15.55
N PHE A 412 -11.44 0.20 -15.23
CA PHE A 412 -10.06 0.00 -15.68
C PHE A 412 -10.00 -0.52 -17.12
N PRO A 413 -9.06 -0.03 -17.95
CA PRO A 413 -8.86 -0.58 -19.30
C PRO A 413 -8.43 -2.05 -19.26
N VAL A 414 -8.92 -2.84 -20.22
CA VAL A 414 -8.65 -4.28 -20.30
C VAL A 414 -7.15 -4.57 -20.44
N GLU A 415 -6.49 -3.85 -21.34
CA GLU A 415 -5.06 -4.02 -21.60
C GLU A 415 -4.21 -3.73 -20.35
N GLU A 416 -4.59 -2.75 -19.52
CA GLU A 416 -3.86 -2.43 -18.28
C GLU A 416 -3.97 -3.55 -17.23
N VAL A 417 -5.15 -4.17 -17.12
CA VAL A 417 -5.33 -5.34 -16.24
C VAL A 417 -4.54 -6.54 -16.77
N HIS A 418 -4.53 -6.74 -18.09
CA HIS A 418 -3.80 -7.84 -18.74
C HIS A 418 -2.28 -7.71 -18.59
N LYS A 419 -1.76 -6.49 -18.68
CA LYS A 419 -0.35 -6.17 -18.41
C LYS A 419 0.09 -6.64 -17.01
N ILE A 420 -0.69 -6.30 -16.00
CA ILE A 420 -0.43 -6.69 -14.61
C ILE A 420 -0.60 -8.20 -14.41
N SER A 421 -1.63 -8.81 -15.00
CA SER A 421 -1.86 -10.25 -14.85
C SER A 421 -0.72 -11.09 -15.43
N VAL A 422 -0.14 -10.67 -16.55
CA VAL A 422 1.04 -11.32 -17.15
C VAL A 422 2.21 -11.32 -16.17
N LEU A 423 2.55 -10.17 -15.58
CA LEU A 423 3.64 -10.07 -14.61
C LEU A 423 3.35 -10.89 -13.35
N ASP A 424 2.16 -10.73 -12.75
CA ASP A 424 1.84 -11.37 -11.48
C ASP A 424 1.74 -12.89 -11.58
N ILE A 425 1.14 -13.43 -12.65
CA ILE A 425 1.13 -14.88 -12.93
C ILE A 425 2.56 -15.36 -13.04
N ARG A 426 3.38 -14.67 -13.83
CA ARG A 426 4.77 -15.05 -14.08
C ARG A 426 5.59 -15.07 -12.79
N LEU A 427 5.44 -14.06 -11.94
CA LEU A 427 6.16 -13.95 -10.68
C LEU A 427 5.51 -14.73 -9.53
N ALA A 428 4.34 -15.35 -9.73
CA ALA A 428 3.56 -16.01 -8.69
C ALA A 428 3.36 -15.09 -7.46
N ASN A 429 2.87 -13.87 -7.71
CA ASN A 429 2.74 -12.86 -6.67
C ASN A 429 1.80 -13.33 -5.53
N ALA A 430 2.29 -13.34 -4.29
CA ALA A 430 1.54 -13.78 -3.12
C ALA A 430 0.80 -12.63 -2.38
N ASP A 431 0.81 -11.41 -2.94
CA ASP A 431 0.16 -10.26 -2.32
C ASP A 431 -0.36 -9.21 -3.33
N ARG A 432 -0.83 -9.63 -4.51
CA ARG A 432 -1.46 -8.66 -5.42
C ARG A 432 -2.88 -8.35 -4.97
N HIS A 433 -3.07 -7.14 -4.45
CA HIS A 433 -4.38 -6.53 -4.18
C HIS A 433 -4.54 -5.15 -4.83
N ALA A 434 -5.77 -4.64 -4.92
CA ALA A 434 -6.06 -3.34 -5.53
C ALA A 434 -5.23 -2.17 -4.94
N GLY A 435 -4.93 -2.20 -3.64
CA GLY A 435 -4.05 -1.21 -2.99
C GLY A 435 -2.59 -1.21 -3.49
N ASN A 436 -2.13 -2.30 -4.12
CA ASN A 436 -0.78 -2.43 -4.69
C ASN A 436 -0.75 -2.08 -6.18
N ILE A 437 -1.80 -1.46 -6.71
CA ILE A 437 -1.87 -0.99 -8.09
C ILE A 437 -2.26 0.48 -8.04
N LEU A 438 -1.39 1.36 -8.50
CA LEU A 438 -1.66 2.79 -8.56
C LEU A 438 -2.43 3.14 -9.83
N VAL A 439 -3.29 4.15 -9.74
CA VAL A 439 -3.99 4.73 -10.88
C VAL A 439 -3.33 6.04 -11.27
N THR A 440 -2.87 6.10 -12.52
CA THR A 440 -2.29 7.28 -13.15
C THR A 440 -3.05 7.62 -14.43
N ARG A 441 -2.67 8.71 -15.10
CA ARG A 441 -3.20 9.06 -16.42
C ARG A 441 -2.09 9.43 -17.38
N ASP A 442 -2.24 9.05 -18.64
CA ASP A 442 -1.38 9.56 -19.72
C ASP A 442 -1.73 11.01 -20.09
N ASP A 443 -1.00 11.54 -21.06
CA ASP A 443 -1.16 12.90 -21.58
C ASP A 443 -2.53 13.09 -22.24
N GLU A 444 -3.15 12.01 -22.73
CA GLU A 444 -4.50 11.96 -23.29
C GLU A 444 -5.60 11.78 -22.22
N GLY A 445 -5.21 11.61 -20.94
CA GLY A 445 -6.11 11.44 -19.81
C GLY A 445 -6.67 10.02 -19.64
N GLN A 446 -6.20 9.03 -20.39
CA GLN A 446 -6.57 7.62 -20.23
C GLN A 446 -5.95 7.05 -18.97
N ILE A 447 -6.64 6.08 -18.34
CA ILE A 447 -6.16 5.44 -17.13
C ILE A 447 -4.98 4.52 -17.46
N ILE A 448 -3.87 4.69 -16.73
CA ILE A 448 -2.74 3.76 -16.71
C ILE A 448 -2.64 3.16 -15.31
N LEU A 449 -2.44 1.84 -15.24
CA LEU A 449 -2.26 1.11 -13.99
C LEU A 449 -0.77 0.83 -13.77
N VAL A 450 -0.28 1.14 -12.57
CA VAL A 450 1.13 0.96 -12.21
C VAL A 450 1.23 -0.04 -11.06
N PRO A 451 1.74 -1.26 -11.29
CA PRO A 451 1.93 -2.23 -10.23
C PRO A 451 3.10 -1.82 -9.34
N ILE A 452 2.89 -1.86 -8.03
CA ILE A 452 3.90 -1.60 -7.01
C ILE A 452 3.93 -2.74 -5.98
N ASP A 453 4.87 -2.68 -5.04
CA ASP A 453 4.93 -3.57 -3.88
C ASP A 453 5.04 -5.07 -4.22
N HIS A 454 6.16 -5.46 -4.82
CA HIS A 454 6.46 -6.83 -5.25
C HIS A 454 7.28 -7.61 -4.21
N GLY A 455 7.34 -7.15 -2.95
CA GLY A 455 8.13 -7.78 -1.89
C GLY A 455 7.78 -9.25 -1.61
N TYR A 456 6.59 -9.71 -2.03
CA TYR A 456 6.10 -11.08 -1.85
C TYR A 456 5.93 -11.87 -3.14
N CYS A 457 6.64 -11.52 -4.21
CA CYS A 457 6.69 -12.32 -5.43
C CYS A 457 7.85 -13.35 -5.41
N LEU A 458 7.87 -14.28 -6.36
CA LEU A 458 8.84 -15.36 -6.53
C LEU A 458 9.00 -16.29 -5.30
N PRO A 459 7.90 -16.75 -4.66
CA PRO A 459 7.96 -17.61 -3.48
C PRO A 459 8.54 -18.99 -3.81
N SER A 460 8.84 -19.77 -2.76
CA SER A 460 9.28 -21.18 -2.90
C SER A 460 8.13 -22.19 -3.02
N ASN A 461 6.88 -21.78 -2.83
CA ASN A 461 5.67 -22.57 -3.06
C ASN A 461 4.49 -21.66 -3.50
N PHE A 462 3.39 -22.26 -3.98
CA PHE A 462 2.21 -21.55 -4.48
C PHE A 462 1.12 -21.31 -3.42
N GLU A 463 1.34 -21.70 -2.15
CA GLU A 463 0.28 -21.75 -1.12
C GLU A 463 -0.47 -20.42 -0.96
N ASP A 464 0.28 -19.31 -0.91
CA ASP A 464 -0.24 -17.95 -0.70
C ASP A 464 -0.38 -17.14 -2.00
N CYS A 465 -0.25 -17.76 -3.18
CA CYS A 465 -0.43 -17.08 -4.46
C CYS A 465 -1.85 -16.46 -4.54
N THR A 466 -1.94 -15.15 -4.75
CA THR A 466 -3.22 -14.43 -4.69
C THR A 466 -3.25 -13.23 -5.62
N PHE A 467 -4.37 -13.12 -6.35
CA PHE A 467 -4.59 -12.08 -7.37
C PHE A 467 -5.99 -11.50 -7.21
N ASP A 468 -6.07 -10.24 -6.78
CA ASP A 468 -7.36 -9.55 -6.62
C ASP A 468 -8.01 -9.23 -7.98
N TRP A 469 -7.20 -9.04 -9.03
CA TRP A 469 -7.68 -8.81 -10.40
C TRP A 469 -8.43 -10.00 -11.00
N LEU A 470 -8.38 -11.20 -10.41
CA LEU A 470 -9.19 -12.35 -10.85
C LEU A 470 -10.69 -12.02 -10.84
N TYR A 471 -11.12 -11.19 -9.89
CA TYR A 471 -12.53 -10.85 -9.73
C TYR A 471 -12.95 -9.65 -10.57
N TRP A 472 -12.03 -9.10 -11.37
CA TRP A 472 -12.31 -7.94 -12.22
C TRP A 472 -12.85 -8.42 -13.58
N PRO A 473 -13.86 -7.74 -14.17
CA PRO A 473 -14.46 -8.15 -15.45
C PRO A 473 -13.44 -8.33 -16.59
N GLN A 474 -12.38 -7.53 -16.59
CA GLN A 474 -11.31 -7.52 -17.59
C GLN A 474 -10.51 -8.84 -17.60
N ALA A 475 -10.36 -9.50 -16.45
CA ALA A 475 -9.63 -10.77 -16.36
C ALA A 475 -10.36 -11.92 -17.05
N ARG A 476 -11.67 -11.78 -17.30
CA ARG A 476 -12.47 -12.76 -18.05
C ARG A 476 -12.42 -12.57 -19.57
N GLN A 477 -11.69 -11.56 -20.05
CA GLN A 477 -11.47 -11.34 -21.48
C GLN A 477 -10.18 -12.03 -21.92
N PRO A 478 -10.12 -12.61 -23.14
CA PRO A 478 -8.91 -13.24 -23.64
C PRO A 478 -7.81 -12.20 -23.87
N TYR A 479 -6.55 -12.61 -23.71
CA TYR A 479 -5.42 -11.76 -24.04
C TYR A 479 -5.45 -11.33 -25.52
N SER A 480 -5.07 -10.08 -25.78
CA SER A 480 -4.84 -9.57 -27.13
C SER A 480 -3.71 -10.33 -27.83
N LEU A 481 -3.72 -10.36 -29.17
CA LEU A 481 -2.68 -11.05 -29.96
C LEU A 481 -1.27 -10.50 -29.67
N GLU A 482 -1.20 -9.19 -29.42
CA GLU A 482 0.04 -8.52 -29.04
C GLU A 482 0.53 -9.05 -27.68
N THR A 483 -0.35 -9.14 -26.69
CA THR A 483 -0.02 -9.70 -25.37
C THR A 483 0.40 -11.16 -25.44
N VAL A 484 -0.28 -11.98 -26.26
CA VAL A 484 0.12 -13.38 -26.50
C VAL A 484 1.51 -13.46 -27.14
N THR A 485 1.83 -12.55 -28.07
CA THR A 485 3.15 -12.48 -28.70
C THR A 485 4.23 -12.11 -27.69
N TYR A 486 3.96 -11.13 -26.82
CA TYR A 486 4.84 -10.77 -25.71
C TYR A 486 5.08 -11.97 -24.78
N ILE A 487 4.01 -12.64 -24.32
CA ILE A 487 4.08 -13.84 -23.47
C ILE A 487 4.95 -14.93 -24.11
N LYS A 488 4.79 -15.18 -25.42
CA LYS A 488 5.57 -16.18 -26.16
C LYS A 488 7.08 -15.87 -26.14
N SER A 489 7.46 -14.60 -26.12
CA SER A 489 8.85 -14.14 -26.13
C SER A 489 9.57 -14.34 -24.78
N LEU A 490 8.84 -14.47 -23.67
CA LEU A 490 9.42 -14.60 -22.33
C LEU A 490 10.22 -15.92 -22.16
N ASP A 491 11.41 -15.81 -21.55
CA ASP A 491 12.33 -16.92 -21.30
C ASP A 491 12.76 -16.95 -19.82
N ALA A 492 12.33 -17.98 -19.09
CA ALA A 492 12.65 -18.14 -17.68
C ALA A 492 14.13 -18.43 -17.40
N GLU A 493 14.83 -19.15 -18.29
CA GLU A 493 16.25 -19.49 -18.08
C GLU A 493 17.15 -18.29 -18.35
N ALA A 494 16.84 -17.51 -19.40
CA ALA A 494 17.52 -16.24 -19.66
C ALA A 494 17.37 -15.29 -18.46
N ASP A 495 16.18 -15.23 -17.88
CA ASP A 495 15.86 -14.33 -16.80
C ASP A 495 16.45 -14.76 -15.45
N ILE A 496 16.52 -16.06 -15.15
CA ILE A 496 17.26 -16.56 -13.98
C ILE A 496 18.75 -16.17 -14.08
N ARG A 497 19.34 -16.29 -15.29
CA ARG A 497 20.73 -15.84 -15.52
C ARG A 497 20.86 -14.32 -15.38
N LEU A 498 19.86 -13.56 -15.83
CA LEU A 498 19.82 -12.10 -15.71
C LEU A 498 19.77 -11.66 -14.24
N LEU A 499 18.90 -12.25 -13.42
CA LEU A 499 18.86 -11.97 -11.98
C LEU A 499 20.19 -12.29 -11.29
N LYS A 500 20.80 -13.43 -11.63
CA LYS A 500 22.11 -13.81 -11.12
C LYS A 500 23.19 -12.80 -11.53
N LEU A 501 23.15 -12.32 -12.77
CA LEU A 501 24.04 -11.27 -13.25
C LEU A 501 23.91 -10.01 -12.39
N HIS A 502 22.67 -9.60 -12.09
CA HIS A 502 22.33 -8.46 -11.25
C HIS A 502 22.55 -8.68 -9.74
N GLY A 503 23.04 -9.85 -9.33
CA GLY A 503 23.49 -10.13 -7.97
C GLY A 503 22.53 -10.93 -7.12
N TRP A 504 21.41 -11.41 -7.67
CA TRP A 504 20.51 -12.30 -6.96
C TRP A 504 20.55 -13.71 -7.53
N ASP A 505 21.27 -14.59 -6.84
CA ASP A 505 21.24 -16.03 -7.12
C ASP A 505 19.96 -16.61 -6.53
N ILE A 506 18.89 -16.61 -7.33
CA ILE A 506 17.56 -17.03 -6.89
C ILE A 506 17.62 -18.46 -6.30
N PRO A 507 17.05 -18.69 -5.10
CA PRO A 507 17.06 -20.02 -4.49
C PRO A 507 16.46 -21.08 -5.42
N PRO A 508 17.01 -22.31 -5.48
CA PRO A 508 16.54 -23.34 -6.42
C PRO A 508 15.02 -23.62 -6.38
N PRO A 509 14.35 -23.69 -5.20
CA PRO A 509 12.90 -23.85 -5.14
C PRO A 509 12.13 -22.69 -5.80
N CYS A 510 12.57 -21.45 -5.58
CA CYS A 510 11.96 -20.27 -6.21
C CYS A 510 12.19 -20.25 -7.72
N ALA A 511 13.38 -20.65 -8.16
CA ALA A 511 13.74 -20.75 -9.57
C ALA A 511 12.90 -21.81 -10.30
N ARG A 512 12.65 -22.96 -9.66
CA ARG A 512 11.74 -23.99 -10.16
C ARG A 512 10.33 -23.43 -10.33
N LEU A 513 9.81 -22.75 -9.30
CA LEU A 513 8.48 -22.14 -9.36
C LEU A 513 8.33 -21.12 -10.48
N PHE A 514 9.33 -20.26 -10.66
CA PHE A 514 9.35 -19.26 -11.73
C PHE A 514 9.32 -19.88 -13.13
N ARG A 515 9.97 -21.03 -13.33
CA ARG A 515 9.88 -21.80 -14.58
C ARG A 515 8.48 -22.34 -14.80
N ILE A 516 7.90 -22.93 -13.76
CA ILE A 516 6.56 -23.55 -13.82
C ILE A 516 5.48 -22.48 -14.07
N SER A 517 5.53 -21.34 -13.39
CA SER A 517 4.59 -20.23 -13.59
C SER A 517 4.72 -19.60 -14.99
N THR A 518 5.95 -19.41 -15.47
CA THR A 518 6.19 -18.94 -16.85
C THR A 518 5.66 -19.96 -17.87
N MET A 519 5.86 -21.26 -17.63
CA MET A 519 5.35 -22.33 -18.49
C MET A 519 3.82 -22.35 -18.53
N LEU A 520 3.17 -22.25 -17.37
CA LEU A 520 1.71 -22.17 -17.24
C LEU A 520 1.15 -20.97 -18.02
N LEU A 521 1.75 -19.79 -17.86
CA LEU A 521 1.35 -18.58 -18.56
C LEU A 521 1.44 -18.77 -20.08
N LYS A 522 2.56 -19.30 -20.59
CA LYS A 522 2.77 -19.51 -22.02
C LYS A 522 1.78 -20.52 -22.60
N LYS A 523 1.65 -21.69 -21.96
CA LYS A 523 0.75 -22.76 -22.40
C LYS A 523 -0.72 -22.37 -22.32
N GLY A 524 -1.11 -21.63 -21.29
CA GLY A 524 -2.48 -21.14 -21.12
C GLY A 524 -2.83 -20.08 -22.15
N ALA A 525 -1.94 -19.08 -22.35
CA ALA A 525 -2.16 -18.03 -23.35
C ALA A 525 -2.20 -18.57 -24.78
N GLU A 526 -1.37 -19.57 -25.10
CA GLU A 526 -1.38 -20.24 -26.41
C GLU A 526 -2.71 -20.97 -26.70
N ARG A 527 -3.37 -21.50 -25.65
CA ARG A 527 -4.70 -22.13 -25.73
C ARG A 527 -5.85 -21.12 -25.70
N GLY A 528 -5.56 -19.82 -25.69
CA GLY A 528 -6.60 -18.78 -25.61
C GLY A 528 -7.29 -18.71 -24.24
N LEU A 529 -6.71 -19.30 -23.19
CA LEU A 529 -7.25 -19.18 -21.84
C LEU A 529 -7.15 -17.73 -21.35
N THR A 530 -8.18 -17.30 -20.62
CA THR A 530 -8.25 -15.95 -20.06
C THR A 530 -7.28 -15.78 -18.88
N PRO A 531 -6.88 -14.55 -18.52
CA PRO A 531 -6.15 -14.26 -17.28
C PRO A 531 -6.83 -14.89 -16.05
N TYR A 532 -8.17 -14.84 -16.00
CA TYR A 532 -8.97 -15.45 -14.94
C TYR A 532 -8.70 -16.95 -14.82
N THR A 533 -8.79 -17.69 -15.94
CA THR A 533 -8.57 -19.13 -15.95
C THR A 533 -7.15 -19.48 -15.53
N ILE A 534 -6.15 -18.78 -16.08
CA ILE A 534 -4.74 -19.06 -15.78
C ILE A 534 -4.40 -18.73 -14.32
N GLY A 535 -4.82 -17.56 -13.82
CA GLY A 535 -4.59 -17.17 -12.43
C GLY A 535 -5.34 -18.06 -11.43
N SER A 536 -6.55 -18.53 -11.77
CA SER A 536 -7.33 -19.44 -10.91
C SER A 536 -6.65 -20.80 -10.73
N ILE A 537 -5.87 -21.27 -11.72
CA ILE A 537 -5.07 -22.50 -11.58
C ILE A 537 -4.01 -22.36 -10.48
N MET A 538 -3.49 -21.16 -10.27
CA MET A 538 -2.44 -20.87 -9.28
C MET A 538 -2.98 -20.63 -7.87
N CYS A 539 -4.19 -20.11 -7.76
CA CYS A 539 -4.77 -19.74 -6.48
C CYS A 539 -5.54 -20.91 -5.86
N ARG A 540 -5.27 -21.22 -4.59
CA ARG A 540 -6.10 -22.14 -3.81
C ARG A 540 -7.54 -21.60 -3.70
N GLU A 541 -8.56 -22.44 -3.66
CA GLU A 541 -9.94 -21.98 -3.38
C GLU A 541 -10.12 -21.65 -1.88
N THR A 542 -9.58 -22.50 -1.01
CA THR A 542 -9.54 -22.33 0.44
C THR A 542 -8.13 -22.64 0.95
N LEU A 543 -7.78 -22.25 2.17
CA LEU A 543 -6.44 -22.53 2.72
C LEU A 543 -6.09 -24.03 2.76
N LYS A 544 -7.12 -24.89 2.84
CA LYS A 544 -6.98 -26.35 2.98
C LYS A 544 -7.03 -27.10 1.66
N LYS A 545 -7.51 -26.47 0.58
CA LYS A 545 -7.65 -27.10 -0.72
C LYS A 545 -6.51 -26.64 -1.63
N GLU A 546 -5.62 -27.57 -1.97
CA GLU A 546 -4.53 -27.35 -2.92
C GLU A 546 -5.07 -26.76 -4.24
N SER A 547 -4.32 -25.83 -4.80
CA SER A 547 -4.59 -25.25 -6.12
C SER A 547 -4.31 -26.27 -7.21
N MET A 548 -4.84 -26.04 -8.42
CA MET A 548 -4.59 -26.95 -9.53
C MET A 548 -3.10 -27.02 -9.90
N ILE A 549 -2.35 -25.92 -9.77
CA ILE A 549 -0.89 -25.94 -10.02
C ILE A 549 -0.14 -26.81 -9.01
N GLU A 550 -0.57 -26.82 -7.74
CA GLU A 550 0.02 -27.67 -6.71
C GLU A 550 -0.29 -29.15 -6.99
N LEU A 551 -1.50 -29.47 -7.43
CA LEU A 551 -1.87 -30.81 -7.85
C LEU A 551 -1.07 -31.28 -9.08
N ILE A 552 -0.83 -30.38 -10.05
CA ILE A 552 0.03 -30.66 -11.22
C ILE A 552 1.45 -31.01 -10.78
N ILE A 553 2.00 -30.22 -9.85
CA ILE A 553 3.35 -30.42 -9.31
C ILE A 553 3.42 -31.75 -8.57
N ARG A 554 2.48 -32.02 -7.66
CA ARG A 554 2.43 -33.26 -6.89
C ARG A 554 2.31 -34.49 -7.79
N GLU A 555 1.45 -34.45 -8.80
CA GLU A 555 1.31 -35.54 -9.77
C GLU A 555 2.62 -35.77 -10.56
N ALA A 556 3.32 -34.70 -10.93
CA ALA A 556 4.63 -34.80 -11.57
C ALA A 556 5.72 -35.35 -10.63
N GLU A 557 5.68 -35.00 -9.34
CA GLU A 557 6.58 -35.54 -8.30
C GLU A 557 6.34 -37.04 -8.10
N GLU A 558 5.08 -37.46 -8.00
CA GLU A 558 4.69 -38.88 -7.87
C GLU A 558 5.08 -39.71 -9.10
N ALA A 559 5.09 -39.10 -10.30
CA ALA A 559 5.52 -39.74 -11.54
C ALA A 559 7.05 -39.72 -11.74
N SER A 560 7.79 -38.93 -10.97
CA SER A 560 9.24 -38.74 -11.12
C SER A 560 10.04 -39.73 -10.27
N LEU A 561 11.17 -40.20 -10.81
CA LEU A 561 12.10 -41.04 -10.05
C LEU A 561 12.89 -40.19 -9.02
N PRO A 562 13.29 -40.76 -7.86
CA PRO A 562 13.98 -40.02 -6.78
C PRO A 562 15.28 -39.31 -7.17
N GLU A 563 15.94 -39.72 -8.26
CA GLU A 563 17.19 -39.14 -8.78
C GLU A 563 17.00 -38.43 -10.13
N SER A 564 15.76 -38.08 -10.47
CA SER A 564 15.47 -37.38 -11.72
C SER A 564 16.09 -35.98 -11.75
N SER A 565 16.68 -35.62 -12.91
CA SER A 565 17.20 -34.27 -13.13
C SER A 565 16.08 -33.22 -13.10
N GLU A 566 16.42 -31.96 -12.78
CA GLU A 566 15.48 -30.84 -12.81
C GLU A 566 14.75 -30.73 -14.17
N THR A 567 15.46 -30.95 -15.28
CA THR A 567 14.88 -30.95 -16.62
C THR A 567 13.85 -32.06 -16.81
N ALA A 568 14.13 -33.27 -16.31
CA ALA A 568 13.20 -34.39 -16.39
C ALA A 568 11.93 -34.10 -15.56
N PHE A 569 12.09 -33.53 -14.36
CA PHE A 569 10.97 -33.10 -13.54
C PHE A 569 10.10 -32.04 -14.23
N LEU A 570 10.72 -31.00 -14.81
CA LEU A 570 9.98 -29.95 -15.52
C LEU A 570 9.27 -30.48 -16.78
N ASN A 571 9.82 -31.49 -17.45
CA ASN A 571 9.15 -32.17 -18.57
C ASN A 571 7.93 -32.97 -18.09
N ALA A 572 8.01 -33.61 -16.92
CA ALA A 572 6.87 -34.27 -16.29
C ALA A 572 5.76 -33.26 -15.94
N VAL A 573 6.13 -32.13 -15.29
CA VAL A 573 5.22 -31.02 -15.02
C VAL A 573 4.56 -30.51 -16.30
N SER A 574 5.34 -30.27 -17.37
CA SER A 574 4.79 -29.84 -18.66
C SER A 574 3.75 -30.80 -19.20
N SER A 575 4.01 -32.12 -19.13
CA SER A 575 3.13 -33.15 -19.67
C SER A 575 1.82 -33.25 -18.88
N VAL A 576 1.90 -33.22 -17.54
CA VAL A 576 0.71 -33.20 -16.67
C VAL A 576 -0.08 -31.91 -16.89
N MET A 577 0.61 -30.78 -17.00
CA MET A 577 -0.01 -29.47 -17.25
C MET A 577 -0.74 -29.44 -18.59
N ASP A 578 -0.16 -29.94 -19.68
CA ASP A 578 -0.82 -30.01 -20.98
C ASP A 578 -2.16 -30.76 -20.89
N ARG A 579 -2.17 -31.95 -20.26
CA ARG A 579 -3.39 -32.73 -20.06
C ARG A 579 -4.47 -31.95 -19.29
N ARG A 580 -4.11 -31.28 -18.19
CA ARG A 580 -5.04 -30.50 -17.37
C ARG A 580 -5.56 -29.26 -18.09
N LEU A 581 -4.73 -28.59 -18.88
CA LEU A 581 -5.13 -27.41 -19.64
C LEU A 581 -6.03 -27.79 -20.83
N ASP A 582 -5.79 -28.94 -21.47
CA ASP A 582 -6.62 -29.42 -22.57
C ASP A 582 -8.06 -29.67 -22.09
N GLU A 583 -8.23 -30.27 -20.89
CA GLU A 583 -9.53 -30.47 -20.21
C GLU A 583 -10.29 -29.15 -19.94
N LEU A 584 -9.60 -28.00 -19.85
CA LEU A 584 -10.20 -26.69 -19.63
C LEU A 584 -10.48 -25.91 -20.92
N SER A 585 -9.87 -26.33 -22.03
CA SER A 585 -9.99 -25.69 -23.34
C SER A 585 -10.98 -26.39 -24.28
N SER A 586 -11.32 -27.64 -23.96
CA SER A 586 -12.40 -28.44 -24.56
C SER A 586 -13.77 -28.04 -24.03
#